data_AF-A0A926VXL6-F1
#
_entry.id   AF-A0A926VXL6-F1
#
_cell.length_a   1.000
_cell.length_b   1.000
_cell.length_c   1.000
_cell.angle_alpha   90.00
_cell.angle_beta   90.00
_cell.angle_gamma   90.00
#
_symmetry.space_group_name_H-M   'P 1'
#
loop_
_entity.id
_entity.type
_entity.pdbx_description
1 polymer ?
#
loop_
_entity_poly.entity_id
_entity_poly.type
_entity_poly.pdbx_seq_one_letter_code
_entity_poly.pdbx_strand_id
1 'polypeptide(L)' 'MSDQDTQKTQPSLTTTEIMTIILGCEQTLRFVQASPNYKQIEASERFSTSNDLKIGDAVQALMEIHEAILNIEFYSQV' A
#
# COMPACT_ATOMS: atom_id res chain seq x y z
N MET A 1 -0.58 -9.91 43.19
CA MET A 1 0.41 -9.25 42.30
C MET A 1 -0.30 -9.04 40.99
N SER A 2 -0.51 -7.77 40.63
CA SER A 2 -1.37 -7.38 39.52
C SER A 2 -0.61 -7.50 38.21
N ASP A 3 -1.03 -8.43 37.36
CA ASP A 3 -0.65 -8.44 35.95
C ASP A 3 -1.36 -7.27 35.28
N GLN A 4 -0.67 -6.13 35.21
CA GLN A 4 -1.12 -5.00 34.40
C GLN A 4 -0.96 -5.40 32.93
N ASP A 5 -2.07 -5.82 32.33
CA ASP A 5 -2.26 -5.91 30.89
C ASP A 5 -1.78 -4.63 30.24
N THR A 6 -0.59 -4.70 29.65
CA THR A 6 -0.05 -3.63 28.82
C THR A 6 -0.74 -3.75 27.47
N GLN A 7 -2.01 -3.33 27.39
CA GLN A 7 -2.63 -3.02 26.10
C GLN A 7 -1.87 -1.84 25.52
N LYS A 8 -0.83 -2.13 24.74
CA LYS A 8 -0.22 -1.19 23.81
C LYS A 8 -1.32 -0.78 22.84
N THR A 9 -1.99 0.33 23.12
CA THR A 9 -2.90 0.97 22.18
C THR A 9 -2.10 1.26 20.91
N GLN A 10 -2.35 0.49 19.86
CA GLN A 10 -1.90 0.86 18.53
C GLN A 10 -2.42 2.28 18.26
N PRO A 11 -1.58 3.22 17.81
CA PRO A 11 -2.07 4.52 17.41
C PRO A 11 -3.14 4.34 16.32
N SER A 12 -4.33 4.92 16.55
CA SER A 12 -5.40 4.91 15.56
C SER A 12 -5.09 5.94 14.50
N LEU A 13 -4.94 5.51 13.24
CA LEU A 13 -4.84 6.41 12.10
C LEU A 13 -6.23 6.93 11.72
N THR A 14 -6.33 8.21 11.37
CA THR A 14 -7.52 8.79 10.72
C THR A 14 -7.64 8.31 9.27
N THR A 15 -8.83 8.38 8.68
CA THR A 15 -9.01 8.02 7.26
C THR A 15 -8.09 8.83 6.34
N THR A 16 -7.89 10.12 6.64
CA THR A 16 -6.97 10.99 5.89
C THR A 16 -5.52 10.50 5.96
N GLU A 17 -5.05 10.10 7.15
CA GLU A 17 -3.70 9.56 7.30
C GLU A 17 -3.54 8.23 6.56
N ILE A 18 -4.55 7.34 6.64
CA ILE A 18 -4.56 6.07 5.90
C ILE A 18 -4.47 6.31 4.38
N MET A 19 -5.34 7.16 3.82
CA MET A 19 -5.32 7.48 2.38
C MET A 19 -3.99 8.12 1.97
N THR A 20 -3.47 9.04 2.78
CA THR A 20 -2.19 9.72 2.50
C THR A 20 -1.03 8.72 2.44
N ILE A 21 -1.00 7.76 3.36
CA ILE A 21 0.04 6.71 3.38
C ILE A 21 -0.09 5.82 2.14
N ILE A 22 -1.30 5.34 1.81
CA ILE A 22 -1.54 4.46 0.66
C ILE A 22 -1.14 5.17 -0.64
N LEU A 23 -1.57 6.41 -0.84
CA LEU A 23 -1.22 7.21 -2.00
C LEU A 23 0.29 7.48 -2.08
N GLY A 24 0.93 7.77 -0.95
CA GLY A 24 2.38 7.96 -0.89
C GLY A 24 3.17 6.69 -1.24
N CYS A 25 2.71 5.52 -0.78
CA CYS A 25 3.27 4.23 -1.16
C CYS A 25 3.14 3.99 -2.66
N GLU A 26 1.95 4.21 -3.21
CA GLU A 26 1.66 4.05 -4.64
C GLU A 26 2.60 4.92 -5.50
N GLN A 27 2.73 6.20 -5.17
CA GLN A 27 3.60 7.14 -5.89
C GLN A 27 5.07 6.74 -5.78
N THR A 28 5.51 6.29 -4.60
CA THR A 28 6.88 5.84 -4.38
C THR A 28 7.20 4.60 -5.21
N LEU A 29 6.27 3.64 -5.29
CA LEU A 29 6.44 2.45 -6.12
C LEU A 29 6.44 2.77 -7.61
N ARG A 30 5.72 3.80 -8.06
CA ARG A 30 5.83 4.28 -9.46
C ARG A 30 7.23 4.77 -9.81
N PHE A 31 7.93 5.43 -8.90
CA PHE A 31 9.33 5.81 -9.13
C PHE A 31 10.24 4.58 -9.26
N VAL A 32 10.02 3.55 -8.44
CA VAL A 32 10.74 2.29 -8.56
C VAL A 32 10.42 1.61 -9.90
N GLN A 33 9.14 1.50 -10.27
CA GLN A 33 8.70 0.91 -11.54
C GLN A 33 9.30 1.64 -12.77
N ALA A 34 9.43 2.96 -12.70
CA ALA A 34 10.01 3.75 -13.77
C ALA A 34 11.54 3.61 -13.88
N SER A 35 12.21 3.18 -12.81
CA SER A 35 13.67 3.07 -12.72
C SER A 35 14.23 2.07 -13.74
N PRO A 36 15.23 2.45 -14.57
CA PRO A 36 15.90 1.53 -15.47
C PRO A 36 16.51 0.32 -14.76
N ASN A 37 17.05 0.51 -13.56
CA ASN A 37 17.63 -0.57 -12.77
C ASN A 37 16.57 -1.59 -12.36
N TYR A 38 15.42 -1.13 -11.85
CA TYR A 38 14.33 -2.04 -11.48
C TYR A 38 13.78 -2.80 -12.69
N LYS A 39 13.62 -2.13 -13.83
CA LYS A 39 13.19 -2.79 -15.09
C LYS A 39 14.15 -3.91 -15.51
N GLN A 40 15.46 -3.73 -15.31
CA GLN A 40 16.45 -4.78 -15.58
C GLN A 40 16.32 -5.96 -14.59
N ILE A 41 16.08 -5.66 -13.31
CA ILE A 41 15.84 -6.68 -12.28
C ILE A 41 14.59 -7.50 -12.61
N GLU A 42 13.47 -6.82 -12.91
CA GLU A 42 12.17 -7.45 -13.18
C GLU A 42 12.15 -8.22 -14.52
N ALA A 43 12.95 -7.82 -15.51
CA ALA A 43 13.10 -8.52 -16.78
C ALA A 43 14.00 -9.76 -16.71
N SER A 44 14.66 -10.02 -15.59
CA SER A 44 15.53 -11.19 -15.40
C SER A 44 14.73 -12.49 -15.44
N GLU A 45 15.25 -13.51 -16.12
CA GLU A 45 14.67 -14.87 -16.10
C GLU A 45 14.63 -15.50 -14.70
N ARG A 46 15.40 -14.95 -13.75
CA ARG A 46 15.42 -15.38 -12.34
C ARG A 46 14.41 -14.64 -11.48
N PHE A 47 13.79 -13.58 -12.01
CA PHE A 47 12.76 -12.86 -11.29
C PHE A 47 11.53 -13.75 -11.17
N SER A 48 11.16 -14.05 -9.94
CA SER A 48 9.98 -14.84 -9.62
C SER A 48 9.40 -14.38 -8.30
N THR A 49 8.08 -14.44 -8.21
CA THR A 49 7.33 -14.24 -6.98
C THR A 49 6.35 -15.40 -6.85
N SER A 50 5.86 -15.69 -5.64
CA SER A 50 5.01 -16.87 -5.42
C SER A 50 3.70 -16.87 -6.22
N ASN A 51 3.25 -15.70 -6.69
CA ASN A 51 1.97 -15.50 -7.40
C ASN A 51 2.16 -14.67 -8.69
N ASP A 52 3.34 -14.70 -9.31
CA ASP A 52 3.66 -13.94 -10.53
C ASP A 52 3.44 -12.41 -10.45
N LEU A 53 3.39 -11.89 -9.23
CA LEU A 53 3.29 -10.48 -8.94
C LEU A 53 4.52 -9.70 -9.41
N LYS A 54 4.22 -8.54 -9.97
CA LYS A 54 5.10 -7.48 -10.43
C LYS A 54 4.85 -6.22 -9.64
N ILE A 55 5.76 -5.25 -9.71
CA ILE A 55 5.53 -3.96 -9.02
C ILE A 55 4.28 -3.24 -9.53
N GLY A 56 3.93 -3.47 -10.80
CA GLY A 56 2.72 -2.94 -11.40
C GLY A 56 1.46 -3.42 -10.68
N ASP A 57 1.44 -4.69 -10.25
CA ASP A 57 0.30 -5.25 -9.52
C ASP A 57 0.18 -4.62 -8.12
N ALA A 58 1.30 -4.36 -7.46
CA ALA A 58 1.31 -3.66 -6.17
C ALA A 58 0.82 -2.20 -6.30
N VAL A 59 1.25 -1.49 -7.35
CA VAL A 59 0.76 -0.13 -7.67
C VAL A 59 -0.75 -0.16 -7.91
N GLN A 60 -1.23 -1.10 -8.73
CA GLN A 60 -2.65 -1.24 -9.03
C GLN A 60 -3.46 -1.55 -7.76
N ALA A 61 -3.02 -2.50 -6.94
CA ALA A 61 -3.72 -2.85 -5.70
C ALA A 61 -3.84 -1.66 -4.73
N LEU A 62 -2.78 -0.84 -4.59
CA LEU A 62 -2.83 0.36 -3.77
C LEU A 62 -3.81 1.40 -4.32
N MET A 63 -3.88 1.58 -5.65
CA MET A 63 -4.88 2.45 -6.27
C MET A 63 -6.30 1.96 -5.99
N GLU A 64 -6.57 0.67 -6.21
CA GLU A 64 -7.90 0.08 -5.99
C GLU A 64 -8.37 0.26 -4.54
N ILE A 65 -7.47 0.05 -3.57
CA ILE A 65 -7.77 0.28 -2.15
C ILE A 65 -8.03 1.76 -1.87
N HIS A 66 -7.20 2.66 -2.40
CA HIS A 66 -7.38 4.10 -2.21
C HIS A 66 -8.73 4.58 -2.78
N GLU A 67 -9.10 4.14 -3.98
CA GLU A 67 -10.38 4.44 -4.60
C GLU A 67 -11.57 3.87 -3.81
N ALA A 68 -11.45 2.65 -3.29
CA ALA A 68 -12.48 2.05 -2.45
C ALA A 68 -12.73 2.88 -1.17
N ILE A 69 -11.66 3.36 -0.52
CA ILE A 69 -11.77 4.22 0.67
C ILE A 69 -12.44 5.55 0.29
N LEU A 70 -12.01 6.19 -0.80
CA LEU A 70 -12.63 7.43 -1.29
C LEU A 70 -14.12 7.28 -1.56
N ASN A 71 -14.52 6.16 -2.18
CA ASN A 71 -15.93 5.88 -2.45
C ASN A 71 -16.73 5.77 -1.14
N ILE A 72 -16.21 5.05 -0.14
CA ILE A 72 -16.88 4.92 1.17
C ILE A 72 -17.02 6.29 1.83
N GLU A 73 -15.96 7.10 1.86
CA GLU A 73 -15.99 8.44 2.46
C GLU A 73 -16.99 9.37 1.75
N PHE A 74 -17.07 9.30 0.41
CA PHE A 74 -18.04 10.08 -0.36
C PHE A 74 -19.49 9.65 -0.07
N TYR A 75 -19.78 8.34 -0.10
CA TYR A 75 -21.14 7.83 0.14
C TYR A 75 -21.56 7.89 1.61
N SER A 76 -20.62 7.99 2.56
CA SER A 76 -20.93 8.17 3.99
C SER A 76 -21.27 9.62 4.34
N GLN A 77 -21.06 10.57 3.43
CA GLN A 77 -21.37 11.99 3.60
C GLN A 77 -22.72 12.41 2.97
N VAL A 78 -23.49 11.45 2.41
CA VAL A 78 -24.82 11.66 1.80
C VAL A 78 -25.91 11.02 2.65
#